data_AF-A0A6J6S3A9-F1
#
_entry.id   AF-A0A6J6S3A9-F1
#
_cell.length_a   1.000
_cell.length_b   1.000
_cell.length_c   1.000
_cell.angle_alpha   90.00
_cell.angle_beta   90.00
_cell.angle_gamma   90.00
#
_symmetry.space_group_name_H-M   'P 1'
#
loop_
_entity.id
_entity.type
_entity.pdbx_description
1 polymer ?
#
loop_
_entity_poly.entity_id
_entity_poly.type
_entity_poly.pdbx_seq_one_letter_code
_entity_poly.pdbx_strand_id
1 'polypeptide(L)'
;MHDVKGAKMTKKRLIALRFPNEDVEAITELVRLHLRFHTYEMGWTDSAVRRYVNDAGPLLTELNVLTRCDCTTRNERKAARLAQRMDELEERIVELATKEELKAIRPEMDGLAVMQHLELSAGPEVGKALKFLLEIRLEEGIIGEEEIRRRLDAWWATQSKSS
;
A
#
# COMPACT_ATOMS: atom_id res chain seq x y z
N MET A 1 10.04 -20.46 2.70
CA MET A 1 11.17 -20.96 1.88
C MET A 1 10.93 -20.48 0.45
N HIS A 2 11.85 -19.71 -0.13
CA HIS A 2 11.76 -19.23 -1.52
C HIS A 2 12.45 -20.25 -2.44
N ASP A 3 11.95 -20.51 -3.65
CA ASP A 3 12.52 -21.52 -4.54
C ASP A 3 13.76 -21.00 -5.29
N VAL A 4 14.86 -20.93 -4.56
CA VAL A 4 16.15 -20.46 -5.09
C VAL A 4 16.72 -21.42 -6.14
N LYS A 5 16.47 -22.73 -6.00
CA LYS A 5 17.01 -23.74 -6.92
C LYS A 5 16.27 -23.67 -8.26
N GLY A 6 14.94 -23.65 -8.24
CA GLY A 6 14.10 -23.48 -9.43
C GLY A 6 14.44 -22.19 -10.16
N ALA A 7 14.49 -21.06 -9.45
CA ALA A 7 14.85 -19.76 -10.03
C ALA A 7 16.21 -19.79 -10.74
N LYS A 8 17.23 -20.39 -10.10
CA LYS A 8 18.57 -20.51 -10.70
C LYS A 8 18.58 -21.38 -11.96
N MET A 9 17.78 -22.45 -11.99
CA MET A 9 17.63 -23.30 -13.18
C MET A 9 16.90 -22.55 -14.30
N THR A 10 15.79 -21.88 -13.98
CA THR A 10 15.01 -21.05 -14.92
C THR A 10 15.88 -20.00 -15.59
N LYS A 11 16.63 -19.22 -14.80
CA LYS A 11 17.55 -18.20 -15.32
C LYS A 11 18.53 -18.76 -16.35
N LYS A 12 19.18 -19.88 -16.02
CA LYS A 12 20.14 -20.54 -16.93
C LYS A 12 19.49 -20.98 -18.25
N ARG A 13 18.25 -21.49 -18.20
CA ARG A 13 17.52 -21.94 -19.38
C ARG A 13 17.09 -20.79 -20.27
N LEU A 14 16.52 -19.73 -19.69
CA LEU A 14 16.08 -18.55 -20.46
C LEU A 14 17.25 -17.85 -21.16
N ILE A 15 18.41 -17.75 -20.49
CA ILE A 15 19.65 -17.23 -21.11
C ILE A 15 20.09 -18.11 -22.29
N ALA A 16 20.08 -19.44 -22.12
CA ALA A 16 20.45 -20.36 -23.20
C ALA A 16 19.49 -20.28 -24.41
N LEU A 17 18.22 -19.96 -24.15
CA LEU A 17 17.19 -19.73 -25.16
C LEU A 17 17.20 -18.30 -25.72
N ARG A 18 18.09 -17.42 -25.25
CA ARG A 18 18.27 -16.04 -25.72
C ARG A 18 17.04 -15.14 -25.53
N PHE A 19 16.32 -15.31 -24.43
CA PHE A 19 15.27 -14.36 -24.04
C PHE A 19 15.85 -12.98 -23.72
N PRO A 20 15.05 -11.89 -23.87
CA PRO A 20 15.39 -10.56 -23.37
C PRO A 20 15.77 -10.59 -21.89
N ASN A 21 16.70 -9.71 -21.47
CA ASN A 21 17.16 -9.68 -20.09
C ASN A 21 16.05 -9.37 -19.09
N GLU A 22 15.11 -8.49 -19.46
CA GLU A 22 13.94 -8.14 -18.64
C GLU A 22 13.06 -9.37 -18.35
N ASP A 23 12.77 -10.18 -19.38
CA ASP A 23 12.01 -11.43 -19.23
C ASP A 23 12.76 -12.44 -18.37
N VAL A 24 14.07 -12.58 -18.58
CA VAL A 24 14.91 -13.46 -17.76
C VAL A 24 14.80 -13.08 -16.29
N GLU A 25 14.88 -11.80 -15.97
CA GLU A 25 14.80 -11.30 -14.60
C GLU A 25 13.40 -11.48 -14.00
N ALA A 26 12.36 -11.01 -14.70
CA ALA A 26 10.97 -11.10 -14.26
C ALA A 26 10.52 -12.55 -14.03
N ILE A 27 10.76 -13.44 -15.00
CA ILE A 27 10.33 -14.85 -14.90
C ILE A 27 11.13 -15.58 -13.82
N THR A 28 12.43 -15.31 -13.70
CA THR A 28 13.26 -15.89 -12.62
C THR A 28 12.72 -15.48 -11.25
N GLU A 29 12.32 -14.23 -11.10
CA GLU A 29 11.80 -13.69 -9.87
C GLU A 29 10.41 -14.25 -9.52
N LEU A 30 9.52 -14.38 -10.51
CA LEU A 30 8.24 -15.08 -10.35
C LEU A 30 8.44 -16.52 -9.85
N VAL A 31 9.37 -17.26 -10.45
CA VAL A 31 9.71 -18.62 -9.97
C VAL A 31 10.33 -18.59 -8.57
N ARG A 32 11.10 -17.57 -8.20
CA ARG A 32 11.63 -17.46 -6.84
C ARG A 32 10.51 -17.27 -5.80
N LEU A 33 9.47 -16.52 -6.17
CA LEU A 33 8.40 -16.06 -5.29
C LEU A 33 7.16 -16.96 -5.26
N HIS A 34 6.91 -17.81 -6.26
CA HIS A 34 5.61 -18.48 -6.42
C HIS A 34 5.11 -19.28 -5.20
N LEU A 35 6.01 -19.91 -4.43
CA LEU A 35 5.63 -20.66 -3.22
C LEU A 35 5.35 -19.78 -2.00
N ARG A 36 5.63 -18.46 -2.09
CA ARG A 36 5.57 -17.55 -0.96
C ARG A 36 4.15 -17.39 -0.42
N PHE A 37 3.15 -17.45 -1.30
CA PHE A 37 1.75 -17.46 -0.91
C PHE A 37 1.44 -18.53 0.16
N HIS A 38 2.03 -19.72 0.02
CA HIS A 38 1.77 -20.83 0.94
C HIS A 38 2.39 -20.63 2.33
N THR A 39 3.30 -19.66 2.50
CA THR A 39 3.95 -19.41 3.80
C THR A 39 3.05 -18.70 4.82
N TYR A 40 1.88 -18.20 4.39
CA TYR A 40 0.92 -17.47 5.23
C TYR A 40 -0.28 -18.33 5.62
N GLU A 41 -0.05 -19.56 6.07
CA GLU A 41 -1.12 -20.53 6.38
C GLU A 41 -2.10 -20.05 7.46
N MET A 42 -1.65 -19.17 8.37
CA MET A 42 -2.45 -18.59 9.46
C MET A 42 -3.31 -17.39 9.01
N GLY A 43 -3.31 -17.04 7.72
CA GLY A 43 -4.11 -15.94 7.15
C GLY A 43 -3.35 -14.63 6.88
N TRP A 44 -4.09 -13.62 6.41
CA TRP A 44 -3.56 -12.36 5.88
C TRP A 44 -3.62 -11.18 6.88
N THR A 45 -2.67 -11.17 7.81
CA THR A 45 -2.41 -9.98 8.65
C THR A 45 -1.88 -8.82 7.80
N ASP A 46 -2.06 -7.56 8.23
CA ASP A 46 -1.54 -6.38 7.51
C ASP A 46 -0.03 -6.52 7.21
N SER A 47 0.75 -7.00 8.19
CA SER A 47 2.20 -7.21 8.04
C SER A 47 2.53 -8.31 7.03
N ALA A 48 1.71 -9.36 6.93
CA ALA A 48 1.85 -10.40 5.93
C ALA A 48 1.56 -9.84 4.52
N VAL A 49 0.48 -9.09 4.38
CA VAL A 49 0.07 -8.44 3.12
C VAL A 49 1.15 -7.49 2.63
N ARG A 50 1.63 -6.55 3.47
CA ARG A 50 2.72 -5.63 3.11
C ARG A 50 3.95 -6.37 2.64
N ARG A 51 4.34 -7.41 3.37
CA ARG A 51 5.53 -8.19 3.01
C ARG A 51 5.34 -8.92 1.69
N TYR A 52 4.15 -9.46 1.43
CA TYR A 52 3.83 -10.11 0.16
C TYR A 52 3.92 -9.13 -1.01
N VAL A 53 3.24 -7.98 -0.90
CA VAL A 53 3.26 -6.91 -1.90
C VAL A 53 4.68 -6.37 -2.12
N ASN A 54 5.44 -6.09 -1.06
CA ASN A 54 6.78 -5.53 -1.16
C ASN A 54 7.78 -6.49 -1.85
N ASP A 55 7.72 -7.79 -1.54
CA ASP A 55 8.60 -8.75 -2.22
C ASP A 55 8.21 -8.94 -3.69
N ALA A 56 6.92 -8.90 -4.01
CA ALA A 56 6.45 -9.04 -5.40
C ALA A 56 6.70 -7.78 -6.23
N GLY A 57 6.60 -6.60 -5.61
CA GLY A 57 6.81 -5.31 -6.24
C GLY A 57 6.01 -5.18 -7.53
N PRO A 58 6.66 -4.85 -8.67
CA PRO A 58 5.96 -4.69 -9.95
C PRO A 58 5.37 -5.99 -10.51
N LEU A 59 5.79 -7.16 -10.01
CA LEU A 59 5.35 -8.48 -10.49
C LEU A 59 4.14 -9.03 -9.71
N LEU A 60 3.51 -8.21 -8.86
CA LEU A 60 2.42 -8.64 -7.99
C LEU A 60 1.27 -9.30 -8.76
N THR A 61 0.86 -8.69 -9.87
CA THR A 61 -0.23 -9.19 -10.71
C THR A 61 0.12 -10.54 -11.31
N GLU A 62 1.29 -10.65 -11.94
CA GLU A 62 1.78 -11.88 -12.55
C GLU A 62 1.99 -12.99 -11.53
N LEU A 63 2.45 -12.64 -10.32
CA LEU A 63 2.62 -13.59 -9.21
C LEU A 63 1.27 -14.17 -8.77
N ASN A 64 0.25 -13.33 -8.61
CA ASN A 64 -1.10 -13.79 -8.24
C ASN A 64 -1.70 -14.70 -9.32
N VAL A 65 -1.55 -14.33 -10.60
CA VAL A 65 -1.99 -15.17 -11.73
C VAL A 65 -1.25 -16.51 -11.71
N LEU A 66 0.07 -16.50 -11.55
CA LEU A 66 0.89 -17.71 -11.48
C LEU A 66 0.44 -18.62 -10.33
N THR A 67 0.19 -18.07 -9.14
CA THR A 67 -0.29 -18.84 -7.98
C THR A 67 -1.66 -19.45 -8.22
N ARG A 68 -2.59 -18.73 -8.88
CA ARG A 68 -3.90 -19.29 -9.27
C ARG A 68 -3.74 -20.43 -10.28
N CYS A 69 -2.86 -20.28 -11.27
CA CYS A 69 -2.60 -21.29 -12.30
C CYS A 69 -1.85 -22.53 -11.77
N ASP A 70 -1.00 -22.39 -10.74
CA ASP A 70 -0.26 -23.49 -10.12
C ASP A 70 -1.19 -24.48 -9.38
N CYS A 71 -2.46 -24.10 -9.19
CA CYS A 71 -3.52 -24.98 -8.69
C CYS A 71 -3.88 -26.08 -9.69
N THR A 72 -3.01 -27.07 -9.84
CA THR A 72 -3.21 -28.21 -10.75
C THR A 72 -3.97 -29.38 -10.09
N THR A 73 -4.63 -29.13 -8.95
CA THR A 73 -5.28 -30.20 -8.19
C THR A 73 -6.64 -30.60 -8.78
N ARG A 74 -6.85 -31.90 -8.98
CA ARG A 74 -8.17 -32.48 -9.29
C ARG A 74 -9.14 -32.47 -8.10
N ASN A 75 -8.69 -32.03 -6.92
CA ASN A 75 -9.50 -31.96 -5.72
C ASN A 75 -10.20 -30.60 -5.64
N GLU A 76 -11.49 -30.58 -5.99
CA GLU A 76 -12.31 -29.37 -6.01
C GLU A 76 -12.29 -28.60 -4.68
N ARG A 77 -12.28 -29.29 -3.54
CA ARG A 77 -12.24 -28.62 -2.21
C ARG A 77 -10.92 -27.88 -1.99
N LYS A 78 -9.80 -28.46 -2.42
CA LYS A 78 -8.49 -27.81 -2.30
C LYS A 78 -8.39 -26.61 -3.25
N ALA A 79 -8.92 -26.73 -4.46
CA ALA A 79 -8.98 -25.64 -5.43
C ALA A 79 -9.83 -24.48 -4.92
N ALA A 80 -11.04 -24.76 -4.43
CA ALA A 80 -11.94 -23.75 -3.86
C ALA A 80 -11.30 -23.01 -2.67
N ARG A 81 -10.64 -23.75 -1.76
CA ARG A 81 -9.93 -23.14 -0.62
C ARG A 81 -8.77 -22.24 -1.07
N LEU A 82 -8.05 -22.62 -2.12
CA LEU A 82 -6.97 -21.79 -2.65
C LEU A 82 -7.52 -20.51 -3.29
N ALA A 83 -8.56 -20.63 -4.10
CA ALA A 83 -9.23 -19.52 -4.75
C ALA A 83 -9.76 -18.52 -3.70
N GLN A 84 -10.46 -19.00 -2.68
CA GLN A 84 -10.95 -18.15 -1.59
C GLN A 84 -9.80 -17.40 -0.90
N ARG A 85 -8.69 -18.08 -0.57
CA ARG A 85 -7.53 -17.43 0.07
C ARG A 85 -6.81 -16.41 -0.84
N MET A 86 -6.91 -16.57 -2.15
CA MET A 86 -6.42 -15.61 -3.14
C MET A 86 -7.32 -14.39 -3.20
N ASP A 87 -8.63 -14.60 -3.25
CA ASP A 87 -9.62 -13.51 -3.25
C ASP A 87 -9.51 -12.69 -1.96
N GLU A 88 -9.38 -13.34 -0.80
CA GLU A 88 -9.11 -12.70 0.49
C GLU A 88 -7.80 -11.88 0.48
N LEU A 89 -6.73 -12.37 -0.17
CA LEU A 89 -5.49 -11.61 -0.30
C LEU A 89 -5.72 -10.33 -1.11
N GLU A 90 -6.34 -10.45 -2.27
CA GLU A 90 -6.57 -9.32 -3.18
C GLU A 90 -7.45 -8.25 -2.54
N GLU A 91 -8.52 -8.64 -1.85
CA GLU A 91 -9.37 -7.74 -1.08
C GLU A 91 -8.55 -7.01 -0.01
N ARG A 92 -7.73 -7.75 0.75
CA ARG A 92 -6.91 -7.18 1.82
C ARG A 92 -5.81 -6.24 1.30
N ILE A 93 -5.27 -6.49 0.10
CA ILE A 93 -4.34 -5.56 -0.56
C ILE A 93 -5.04 -4.24 -0.86
N VAL A 94 -6.24 -4.30 -1.45
CA VAL A 94 -7.03 -3.09 -1.78
C VAL A 94 -7.41 -2.32 -0.51
N GLU A 95 -7.95 -3.01 0.50
CA GLU A 95 -8.28 -2.38 1.78
C GLU A 95 -7.09 -1.67 2.41
N LEU A 96 -5.92 -2.32 2.39
CA LEU A 96 -4.73 -1.80 3.03
C LEU A 96 -4.18 -0.61 2.25
N ALA A 97 -4.14 -0.69 0.92
CA ALA A 97 -3.74 0.41 0.06
C ALA A 97 -4.62 1.64 0.28
N THR A 98 -5.96 1.48 0.31
CA THR A 98 -6.89 2.58 0.59
C THR A 98 -6.66 3.18 1.98
N LYS A 99 -6.49 2.33 3.01
CA LYS A 99 -6.18 2.81 4.38
C LYS A 99 -4.87 3.58 4.43
N GLU A 100 -3.86 3.15 3.68
CA GLU A 100 -2.56 3.80 3.64
C GLU A 100 -2.58 5.09 2.82
N GLU A 101 -3.32 5.14 1.72
CA GLU A 101 -3.58 6.35 0.94
C GLU A 101 -4.27 7.40 1.81
N LEU A 102 -5.36 7.04 2.49
CA LEU A 102 -6.05 7.93 3.44
C LEU A 102 -5.12 8.43 4.55
N LYS A 103 -4.26 7.56 5.09
CA LYS A 103 -3.23 7.94 6.08
C LYS A 103 -2.11 8.78 5.50
N ALA A 104 -1.88 8.78 4.19
CA ALA A 104 -0.86 9.57 3.53
C ALA A 104 -1.36 10.99 3.19
N ILE A 105 -2.67 11.21 3.16
CA ILE A 105 -3.26 12.54 2.98
C ILE A 105 -2.73 13.48 4.08
N ARG A 106 -2.24 14.64 3.66
CA ARG A 106 -1.72 15.70 4.52
C ARG A 106 -2.53 16.98 4.29
N PRO A 107 -2.74 17.80 5.32
CA PRO A 107 -3.26 19.16 5.13
C PRO A 107 -2.35 19.96 4.17
N GLU A 108 -2.93 20.96 3.50
CA GLU A 108 -2.18 21.85 2.59
C GLU A 108 -1.13 22.70 3.31
N MET A 109 -1.33 22.97 4.60
CA MET A 109 -0.35 23.61 5.47
C MET A 109 0.18 22.63 6.52
N ASP A 110 1.49 22.61 6.71
CA ASP A 110 2.14 21.83 7.76
C ASP A 110 2.16 22.54 9.11
N GLY A 111 2.62 21.84 10.15
CA GLY A 111 2.63 22.38 11.51
C GLY A 111 3.50 23.63 11.66
N LEU A 112 4.59 23.74 10.89
CA LEU A 112 5.46 24.92 10.93
C LEU A 112 4.76 26.13 10.32
N ALA A 113 4.10 25.95 9.18
CA ALA A 113 3.33 26.99 8.53
C ALA A 113 2.16 27.46 9.42
N VAL A 114 1.48 26.54 10.10
CA VAL A 114 0.44 26.88 11.09
C VAL A 114 1.00 27.70 12.25
N MET A 115 2.12 27.27 12.84
CA MET A 115 2.78 27.99 13.94
C MET A 115 3.19 29.40 13.53
N GLN A 116 3.74 29.56 12.33
CA GLN A 116 4.16 30.86 11.80
C GLN A 116 2.97 31.77 11.49
N HIS A 117 1.91 31.23 10.88
CA HIS A 117 0.74 32.00 10.46
C HIS A 117 -0.12 32.46 11.64
N LEU A 118 -0.32 31.61 12.64
CA LEU A 118 -1.13 31.90 13.83
C LEU A 118 -0.31 32.42 15.03
N GLU A 119 1.01 32.62 14.86
CA GLU A 119 1.94 33.00 15.92
C GLU A 119 1.88 32.07 17.16
N LEU A 120 1.73 30.76 16.91
CA LEU A 120 1.61 29.74 17.95
C LEU A 120 2.94 29.04 18.25
N SER A 121 3.15 28.76 19.53
CA SER A 121 4.15 27.80 19.99
C SER A 121 3.74 26.37 19.66
N ALA A 122 4.70 25.45 19.57
CA ALA A 122 4.42 24.01 19.45
C ALA A 122 3.54 23.54 20.62
N GLY A 123 2.39 22.94 20.31
CA GLY A 123 1.44 22.51 21.34
C GLY A 123 0.14 21.91 20.78
N PRO A 124 -0.82 21.56 21.66
CA PRO A 124 -2.08 20.92 21.27
C PRO A 124 -2.91 21.72 20.25
N GLU A 125 -2.83 23.06 20.30
CA GLU A 125 -3.55 23.94 19.38
C GLU A 125 -3.10 23.77 17.93
N VAL A 126 -1.80 23.55 17.69
CA VAL A 126 -1.26 23.23 16.36
C VAL A 126 -1.85 21.91 15.85
N GLY A 127 -2.00 20.92 16.74
CA GLY A 127 -2.64 19.65 16.41
C GLY A 127 -4.12 19.80 16.02
N LYS A 128 -4.87 20.66 16.72
CA LYS A 128 -6.27 20.97 16.37
C LYS A 128 -6.38 21.68 15.02
N ALA A 129 -5.51 22.66 14.77
CA ALA A 129 -5.44 23.36 13.49
C ALA A 129 -5.13 22.40 12.34
N LEU A 130 -4.12 21.53 12.50
CA LEU A 130 -3.78 20.52 11.49
C LEU A 130 -4.94 19.54 11.24
N LYS A 131 -5.70 19.19 12.28
CA LYS A 131 -6.89 18.34 12.14
C LYS A 131 -7.98 19.04 11.32
N PHE A 132 -8.29 20.29 11.63
CA PHE A 132 -9.25 21.11 10.87
C PHE A 132 -8.83 21.25 9.40
N LEU A 133 -7.56 21.52 9.14
CA LEU A 133 -7.02 21.61 7.78
C LEU A 133 -7.06 20.26 7.03
N LEU A 134 -6.86 19.15 7.74
CA LEU A 134 -6.98 17.81 7.18
C LEU A 134 -8.45 17.49 6.83
N GLU A 135 -9.41 17.93 7.64
CA GLU A 135 -10.84 17.77 7.34
C GLU A 135 -11.21 18.52 6.04
N ILE A 136 -10.77 19.76 5.87
CA ILE A 136 -10.93 20.51 4.60
C ILE A 136 -10.30 19.73 3.42
N ARG A 137 -9.07 19.22 3.60
CA ARG A 137 -8.37 18.45 2.57
C ARG A 137 -9.17 17.22 2.13
N LEU A 138 -9.82 16.54 3.06
CA LEU A 138 -10.59 15.32 2.82
C LEU A 138 -11.95 15.60 2.18
N GLU A 139 -12.60 16.71 2.52
CA GLU A 139 -13.94 17.07 2.02
C GLU A 139 -13.90 17.78 0.66
N GLU A 140 -12.95 18.71 0.48
CA GLU A 140 -12.93 19.65 -0.65
C GLU A 140 -11.69 19.52 -1.55
N GLY A 141 -10.70 18.73 -1.15
CA GLY A 141 -9.48 18.56 -1.94
C GLY A 141 -8.47 19.68 -1.74
N ILE A 142 -7.81 20.13 -2.82
CA ILE A 142 -6.84 21.25 -2.77
C ILE A 142 -7.62 22.50 -3.12
N ILE A 143 -7.72 23.44 -2.18
CA ILE A 143 -8.45 24.71 -2.39
C ILE A 143 -7.51 25.92 -2.51
N GLY A 144 -6.21 25.72 -2.29
CA GLY A 144 -5.18 26.72 -2.48
C GLY A 144 -4.83 27.49 -1.22
N GLU A 145 -3.60 28.00 -1.17
CA GLU A 145 -2.99 28.57 0.03
C GLU A 145 -3.78 29.75 0.62
N GLU A 146 -4.24 30.68 -0.23
CA GLU A 146 -4.97 31.87 0.22
C GLU A 146 -6.29 31.51 0.93
N GLU A 147 -7.04 30.58 0.34
CA GLU A 147 -8.33 30.14 0.89
C GLU A 147 -8.13 29.32 2.17
N ILE A 148 -7.09 28.47 2.20
CA ILE A 148 -6.72 27.72 3.40
C ILE A 148 -6.37 28.66 4.56
N ARG A 149 -5.54 29.69 4.33
CA ARG A 149 -5.20 30.68 5.36
C ARG A 149 -6.44 31.42 5.86
N ARG A 150 -7.28 31.89 4.95
CA ARG A 150 -8.55 32.57 5.28
C ARG A 150 -9.45 31.72 6.18
N ARG A 151 -9.61 30.43 5.85
CA ARG A 151 -10.42 29.50 6.64
C ARG A 151 -9.77 29.16 7.98
N LEU A 152 -8.46 29.01 8.02
CA LEU A 152 -7.70 28.80 9.25
C LEU A 152 -7.89 29.97 10.22
N ASP A 153 -7.81 31.21 9.73
CA ASP A 153 -8.04 32.41 10.54
C ASP A 153 -9.46 32.49 11.07
N ALA A 154 -10.45 32.22 10.21
CA ALA A 154 -11.86 32.20 10.59
C ALA A 154 -12.13 31.15 11.66
N TRP A 155 -11.59 29.93 11.49
CA TRP A 155 -11.72 28.86 12.47
C TRP A 155 -11.01 29.21 13.79
N TRP A 156 -9.79 29.73 13.73
CA TRP A 156 -9.02 30.09 14.92
C TRP A 156 -9.72 31.15 15.77
N ALA A 157 -10.31 32.18 15.13
CA ALA A 157 -11.10 33.20 15.80
C ALA A 157 -12.33 32.64 16.54
N THR A 158 -12.87 31.50 16.12
CA THR A 158 -13.95 30.82 16.88
C THR A 158 -13.42 30.07 18.10
N GLN A 159 -12.23 29.48 18.02
CA GLN A 159 -11.61 28.75 19.13
C GLN A 159 -11.17 29.69 20.25
N SER A 160 -10.62 30.86 19.91
CA SER A 160 -10.19 31.86 20.90
C SER A 160 -11.33 32.51 21.68
N LYS A 161 -12.58 32.41 21.20
CA LYS A 161 -13.78 32.89 21.92
C LYS A 161 -14.34 31.87 22.92
N SER A 162 -13.87 30.63 22.88
CA SER A 162 -14.27 29.56 23.80
C SER A 162 -13.25 29.26 24.90
N SER A 163 -12.18 30.07 25.01
CA SER A 163 -11.22 30.06 26.14
C SER A 163 -11.38 31.29 27.02
#